data_AF-A0A3D4UV84-F1
#
_entry.id   AF-A0A3D4UV84-F1
#
_cell.length_a   1.000
_cell.length_b   1.000
_cell.length_c   1.000
_cell.angle_alpha   90.00
_cell.angle_beta   90.00
_cell.angle_gamma   90.00
#
_symmetry.space_group_name_H-M   'P 1'
#
loop_
_entity.id
_entity.type
_entity.pdbx_description
1 polymer ?
#
loop_
_entity_poly.entity_id
_entity_poly.type
_entity_poly.pdbx_seq_one_letter_code
_entity_poly.pdbx_strand_id
1 'polypeptide(L)'
;MFKLFFSILLLVVLSCPLFSQNARLLDLDNERAYRLIELIKERGHLQNLNPVKLPYAVQQVNNGLDDISTDNLSELEREWVNQLKEEVAFSEEELAKEYLIEPYLLNATEINNTDRKNVYRPRNNELFVWPFGEVGSFGDFGNFSLKANVHFDLYYEFGLDGIDPTNRLYIRNENSYVGYKSKYFSSYLGRIESSWGQFNRNSTFLTPNALPFDQFQYTVGTNKISFNSLNGILDNVDA
;
A
#
# COMPACT_ATOMS: atom_id res chain seq x y z
N MET A 1 -10.93 11.04 34.32
CA MET A 1 -11.52 11.74 33.16
C MET A 1 -10.95 11.28 31.83
N PHE A 2 -9.63 11.28 31.63
CA PHE A 2 -9.00 10.92 30.34
C PHE A 2 -9.37 9.52 29.81
N LYS A 3 -9.40 8.51 30.68
CA LYS A 3 -9.83 7.13 30.32
C LYS A 3 -11.29 7.07 29.85
N LEU A 4 -12.17 7.83 30.51
CA LEU A 4 -13.60 7.85 30.18
C LEU A 4 -13.84 8.52 28.81
N PHE A 5 -13.11 9.61 28.53
CA PHE A 5 -13.17 10.30 27.26
C PHE A 5 -12.67 9.42 26.11
N PHE A 6 -11.57 8.69 26.31
CA PHE A 6 -11.03 7.77 25.31
C PHE A 6 -11.98 6.59 25.03
N SER A 7 -12.61 6.03 26.07
CA SER A 7 -13.62 4.97 25.91
C SER A 7 -14.87 5.46 25.18
N ILE A 8 -15.32 6.68 25.45
CA ILE A 8 -16.47 7.29 24.75
C ILE A 8 -16.11 7.59 23.29
N LEU A 9 -14.91 8.11 23.02
CA LEU A 9 -14.42 8.34 21.67
C LEU A 9 -14.35 7.04 20.87
N LEU A 10 -13.84 5.96 21.49
CA LEU A 10 -13.78 4.62 20.88
C LEU A 10 -15.18 4.11 20.55
N LEU A 11 -16.14 4.21 21.48
CA LEU A 11 -17.54 3.82 21.28
C LEU A 11 -18.23 4.63 20.18
N VAL A 12 -17.95 5.94 20.10
CA VAL A 12 -18.51 6.81 19.06
C VAL A 12 -17.94 6.45 17.69
N VAL A 13 -16.63 6.20 17.58
CA VAL A 13 -15.98 5.75 16.33
C VAL A 13 -16.54 4.39 15.88
N LEU A 14 -16.78 3.46 16.81
CA LEU A 14 -17.37 2.15 16.52
C LEU A 14 -18.86 2.21 16.16
N SER A 15 -19.58 3.27 16.56
CA SER A 15 -21.03 3.43 16.33
C SER A 15 -21.41 4.13 15.03
N CYS A 16 -20.44 4.61 14.24
CA CYS A 16 -20.73 5.17 12.93
C CYS A 16 -21.27 4.07 12.00
N PRO A 17 -22.32 4.36 11.19
CA PRO A 17 -22.84 3.39 10.22
C PRO A 17 -21.70 2.88 9.35
N LEU A 18 -21.56 1.55 9.31
CA LEU A 18 -20.62 0.80 8.46
C LEU A 18 -21.08 0.91 7.01
N PHE A 19 -20.89 2.07 6.39
CA PHE A 19 -20.84 2.13 4.94
C PHE A 19 -19.58 1.39 4.52
N SER A 20 -19.66 0.34 3.70
CA SER A 20 -18.51 -0.44 3.19
C SER A 20 -17.40 0.50 2.70
N GLN A 21 -16.48 0.86 3.58
CA GLN A 21 -15.36 1.75 3.33
C GLN A 21 -14.11 0.93 3.57
N ASN A 22 -13.79 0.17 2.54
CA ASN A 22 -12.69 -0.77 2.53
C ASN A 22 -11.35 -0.03 2.71
N ALA A 23 -10.56 -0.48 3.69
CA ALA A 23 -9.26 0.07 4.01
C ALA A 23 -8.12 -0.58 3.21
N ARG A 24 -8.34 -1.66 2.45
CA ARG A 24 -7.35 -2.39 1.64
C ARG A 24 -6.42 -1.43 0.89
N LEU A 25 -5.13 -1.61 1.09
CA LEU A 25 -4.07 -0.91 0.39
C LEU A 25 -3.74 -1.63 -0.92
N LEU A 26 -3.45 -0.85 -1.96
CA LEU A 26 -2.84 -1.32 -3.20
C LEU A 26 -1.33 -1.38 -3.00
N ASP A 27 -0.79 -2.60 -2.95
CA ASP A 27 0.63 -2.84 -2.71
C ASP A 27 1.52 -2.17 -3.77
N LEU A 28 2.64 -1.57 -3.34
CA LEU A 28 3.52 -0.78 -4.22
C LEU A 28 4.28 -1.61 -5.25
N ASP A 29 4.38 -2.92 -5.03
CA ASP A 29 4.94 -3.90 -5.97
C ASP A 29 4.01 -4.17 -7.17
N ASN A 30 2.73 -3.77 -7.11
CA ASN A 30 1.85 -3.77 -8.28
C ASN A 30 2.20 -2.61 -9.22
N GLU A 31 3.36 -2.70 -9.87
CA GLU A 31 3.87 -1.67 -10.78
C GLU A 31 2.90 -1.37 -11.91
N ARG A 32 2.18 -2.38 -12.40
CA ARG A 32 1.26 -2.23 -13.52
C ARG A 32 0.09 -1.32 -13.15
N ALA A 33 -0.55 -1.55 -12.00
CA ALA A 33 -1.62 -0.71 -11.50
C ALA A 33 -1.14 0.73 -11.31
N TYR A 34 0.02 0.94 -10.68
CA TYR A 34 0.55 2.29 -10.46
C TYR A 34 0.92 3.01 -11.76
N ARG A 35 1.50 2.32 -12.74
CA ARG A 35 1.78 2.91 -14.08
C ARG A 35 0.49 3.33 -14.79
N LEU A 36 -0.55 2.50 -14.75
CA LEU A 36 -1.85 2.84 -15.33
C LEU A 36 -2.48 4.05 -14.62
N ILE A 37 -2.41 4.10 -13.28
CA ILE A 37 -2.85 5.25 -12.49
C ILE A 37 -2.11 6.52 -12.93
N GLU A 38 -0.79 6.48 -13.10
CA GLU A 38 -0.02 7.64 -13.57
C GLU A 38 -0.47 8.09 -14.97
N LEU A 39 -0.58 7.17 -15.93
CA LEU A 39 -1.03 7.49 -17.30
C LEU A 39 -2.42 8.15 -17.30
N ILE A 40 -3.36 7.60 -16.53
CA ILE A 40 -4.72 8.11 -16.43
C ILE A 40 -4.73 9.49 -15.72
N LYS A 41 -3.88 9.69 -14.71
CA LYS A 41 -3.72 10.99 -14.03
C LYS A 41 -3.13 12.07 -14.92
N GLU A 42 -2.15 11.73 -15.76
CA GLU A 42 -1.55 12.65 -16.73
C GLU A 42 -2.57 13.17 -17.75
N ARG A 43 -3.64 12.41 -18.00
CA ARG A 43 -4.78 12.83 -18.83
C ARG A 43 -5.81 13.70 -18.10
N GLY A 44 -5.57 14.02 -16.83
CA GLY A 44 -6.45 14.86 -16.02
C GLY A 44 -7.54 14.11 -15.26
N HIS A 45 -7.52 12.78 -15.27
CA HIS A 45 -8.44 11.95 -14.47
C HIS A 45 -7.85 11.64 -13.08
N LEU A 46 -8.60 10.93 -12.22
CA LEU A 46 -8.14 10.47 -10.89
C LEU A 46 -7.57 11.58 -9.98
N GLN A 47 -8.12 12.79 -10.06
CA GLN A 47 -7.65 13.96 -9.28
C GLN A 47 -7.93 13.83 -7.78
N ASN A 48 -8.77 12.88 -7.38
CA ASN A 48 -9.03 12.51 -6.00
C ASN A 48 -7.83 11.77 -5.35
N LEU A 49 -6.89 11.24 -6.14
CA LEU A 49 -5.72 10.52 -5.65
C LEU A 49 -4.54 11.47 -5.40
N ASN A 50 -4.12 11.60 -4.13
CA ASN A 50 -2.97 12.41 -3.76
C ASN A 50 -1.67 11.82 -4.35
N PRO A 51 -1.00 12.50 -5.31
CA PRO A 51 0.14 11.94 -6.05
C PRO A 51 1.37 11.63 -5.21
N VAL A 52 1.44 12.11 -3.96
CA VAL A 52 2.62 11.95 -3.10
C VAL A 52 2.31 11.16 -1.83
N LYS A 53 1.16 10.48 -1.77
CA LYS A 53 0.80 9.66 -0.61
C LYS A 53 0.53 8.23 -1.07
N LEU A 54 1.55 7.40 -0.93
CA LEU A 54 1.53 6.00 -1.34
C LEU A 54 1.74 5.10 -0.11
N PRO A 55 1.07 3.94 -0.05
CA PRO A 55 0.17 3.35 -1.05
C PRO A 55 -1.24 3.97 -1.07
N TYR A 56 -1.94 3.82 -2.20
CA TYR A 56 -3.35 4.16 -2.28
C TYR A 56 -4.23 3.09 -1.63
N ALA A 57 -5.36 3.49 -1.05
CA ALA A 57 -6.39 2.51 -0.74
C ALA A 57 -7.11 2.10 -2.03
N VAL A 58 -7.37 0.81 -2.22
CA VAL A 58 -8.04 0.25 -3.40
C VAL A 58 -9.38 0.96 -3.68
N GLN A 59 -10.19 1.17 -2.64
CA GLN A 59 -11.44 1.90 -2.77
C GLN A 59 -11.25 3.36 -3.23
N GLN A 60 -10.15 4.03 -2.88
CA GLN A 60 -9.90 5.38 -3.39
C GLN A 60 -9.66 5.36 -4.90
N VAL A 61 -8.96 4.34 -5.40
CA VAL A 61 -8.75 4.12 -6.83
C VAL A 61 -10.09 3.84 -7.51
N ASN A 62 -10.91 2.91 -6.98
CA ASN A 62 -12.21 2.58 -7.54
C ASN A 62 -13.16 3.78 -7.58
N ASN A 63 -13.31 4.52 -6.48
CA ASN A 63 -14.10 5.76 -6.48
C ASN A 63 -13.61 6.76 -7.54
N GLY A 64 -12.29 6.83 -7.75
CA GLY A 64 -11.72 7.68 -8.80
C GLY A 64 -12.04 7.20 -10.20
N LEU A 65 -12.08 5.89 -10.43
CA LEU A 65 -12.44 5.27 -11.71
C LEU A 65 -13.93 5.43 -12.02
N ASP A 66 -14.78 5.39 -10.99
CA ASP A 66 -16.23 5.58 -11.12
C ASP A 66 -16.59 7.03 -11.47
N ASP A 67 -15.78 8.00 -11.03
CA ASP A 67 -15.94 9.41 -11.38
C ASP A 67 -15.55 9.73 -12.85
N ILE A 68 -14.94 8.78 -13.58
CA ILE A 68 -14.51 9.00 -14.96
C ILE A 68 -15.70 8.86 -15.92
N SER A 69 -16.07 9.96 -16.57
CA SER A 69 -17.07 9.96 -17.64
C SER A 69 -16.57 9.20 -18.87
N THR A 70 -17.10 7.99 -19.09
CA THR A 70 -16.73 7.11 -20.21
C THR A 70 -16.95 7.74 -21.58
N ASP A 71 -17.89 8.68 -21.71
CA ASP A 71 -18.26 9.28 -23.01
C ASP A 71 -17.15 10.14 -23.63
N ASN A 72 -16.25 10.69 -22.81
CA ASN A 72 -15.19 11.59 -23.25
C ASN A 72 -13.82 10.90 -23.41
N LEU A 73 -13.74 9.59 -23.16
CA LEU A 73 -12.49 8.84 -23.24
C LEU A 73 -12.20 8.43 -24.69
N SER A 74 -10.95 8.61 -25.10
CA SER A 74 -10.40 7.96 -26.29
C SER A 74 -10.38 6.44 -26.13
N GLU A 75 -10.27 5.70 -27.24
CA GLU A 75 -10.20 4.23 -27.19
C GLU A 75 -9.05 3.74 -26.30
N LEU A 76 -7.90 4.41 -26.38
CA LEU A 76 -6.72 4.07 -25.58
C LEU A 76 -6.93 4.34 -24.08
N GLU A 77 -7.59 5.45 -23.72
CA GLU A 77 -7.90 5.75 -22.32
C GLU A 77 -8.93 4.78 -21.74
N ARG A 78 -9.92 4.36 -22.54
CA ARG A 78 -10.86 3.30 -22.13
C ARG A 78 -10.13 1.99 -21.86
N GLU A 79 -9.20 1.63 -22.73
CA GLU A 79 -8.39 0.43 -22.57
C GLU A 79 -7.56 0.49 -21.26
N TRP A 80 -6.89 1.62 -20.98
CA TRP A 80 -6.16 1.80 -19.72
C TRP A 80 -7.06 1.73 -18.50
N VAL A 81 -8.24 2.35 -18.55
CA VAL A 81 -9.23 2.29 -17.46
C VAL A 81 -9.71 0.85 -17.24
N ASN A 82 -10.02 0.12 -18.30
CA ASN A 82 -10.46 -1.27 -18.21
C ASN A 82 -9.36 -2.16 -17.63
N GLN A 83 -8.12 -2.04 -18.14
CA GLN A 83 -6.98 -2.78 -17.60
C GLN A 83 -6.72 -2.45 -16.13
N LEU A 84 -6.88 -1.19 -15.72
CA LEU A 84 -6.71 -0.82 -14.31
C LEU A 84 -7.82 -1.40 -13.44
N LYS A 85 -9.08 -1.39 -13.91
CA LYS A 85 -10.20 -2.05 -13.22
C LYS A 85 -9.97 -3.55 -13.05
N GLU A 86 -9.44 -4.21 -14.07
CA GLU A 86 -9.04 -5.62 -14.01
C GLU A 86 -7.89 -5.85 -13.01
N GLU A 87 -6.87 -5.00 -13.05
CA GLU A 87 -5.65 -5.16 -12.24
C GLU A 87 -5.88 -4.89 -10.75
N VAL A 88 -6.73 -3.91 -10.41
CA VAL A 88 -7.15 -3.70 -9.00
C VAL A 88 -8.20 -4.70 -8.55
N ALA A 89 -8.65 -5.61 -9.43
CA ALA A 89 -9.35 -6.86 -9.17
C ALA A 89 -10.46 -6.81 -8.10
N PHE A 90 -11.28 -5.77 -8.08
CA PHE A 90 -12.53 -5.81 -7.34
C PHE A 90 -13.68 -5.53 -8.29
N SER A 91 -14.44 -6.58 -8.57
CA SER A 91 -15.79 -6.39 -9.07
C SER A 91 -16.58 -5.56 -8.04
N GLU A 92 -17.44 -4.65 -8.49
CA GLU A 92 -18.33 -3.90 -7.59
C GLU A 92 -19.10 -4.83 -6.63
N GLU A 93 -19.37 -6.06 -7.08
CA GLU A 93 -20.00 -7.14 -6.32
C GLU A 93 -19.17 -7.59 -5.10
N GLU A 94 -17.85 -7.63 -5.20
CA GLU A 94 -16.97 -7.98 -4.08
C GLU A 94 -16.83 -6.85 -3.06
N LEU A 95 -16.85 -5.60 -3.51
CA LEU A 95 -16.88 -4.42 -2.62
C LEU A 95 -18.22 -4.29 -1.88
N ALA A 96 -19.28 -4.83 -2.46
CA ALA A 96 -20.61 -4.86 -1.86
C ALA A 96 -20.78 -5.94 -0.79
N LYS A 97 -19.87 -6.91 -0.69
CA LYS A 97 -19.93 -7.95 0.35
C LYS A 97 -19.63 -7.34 1.73
N GLU A 98 -20.39 -7.75 2.73
CA GLU A 98 -20.19 -7.34 4.14
C GLU A 98 -18.85 -7.83 4.68
N TYR A 99 -18.42 -9.01 4.23
CA TYR A 99 -17.09 -9.54 4.48
C TYR A 99 -16.53 -10.24 3.24
N LEU A 100 -15.21 -10.20 3.09
CA LEU A 100 -14.46 -10.91 2.06
C LEU A 100 -13.19 -11.46 2.68
N ILE A 101 -12.88 -12.73 2.43
CA ILE A 101 -11.59 -13.33 2.79
C ILE A 101 -11.03 -13.97 1.53
N GLU A 102 -9.81 -13.60 1.20
CA GLU A 102 -9.16 -13.98 -0.04
C GLU A 102 -7.75 -14.47 0.27
N PRO A 103 -7.45 -15.77 0.11
CA PRO A 103 -6.08 -16.24 0.14
C PRO A 103 -5.38 -15.85 -1.16
N TYR A 104 -4.08 -15.61 -1.07
CA TYR A 104 -3.26 -15.36 -2.26
C TYR A 104 -1.90 -16.02 -2.13
N LEU A 105 -1.31 -16.24 -3.31
CA LEU A 105 0.04 -16.71 -3.50
C LEU A 105 0.69 -15.81 -4.54
N LEU A 106 1.78 -15.15 -4.16
CA LEU A 106 2.60 -14.34 -5.06
C LEU A 106 3.96 -15.02 -5.21
N ASN A 107 4.43 -15.12 -6.45
CA ASN A 107 5.79 -15.51 -6.76
C ASN A 107 6.33 -14.49 -7.74
N ALA A 108 7.39 -13.80 -7.37
CA ALA A 108 7.92 -12.71 -8.15
C ALA A 108 9.44 -12.65 -8.01
N THR A 109 10.03 -11.79 -8.84
CA THR A 109 11.48 -11.59 -8.90
C THR A 109 11.75 -10.12 -9.00
N GLU A 110 12.56 -9.60 -8.08
CA GLU A 110 13.04 -8.24 -8.15
C GLU A 110 14.37 -8.20 -8.89
N ILE A 111 14.50 -7.27 -9.84
CA ILE A 111 15.72 -7.06 -10.60
C ILE A 111 16.23 -5.67 -10.30
N ASN A 112 17.46 -5.58 -9.81
CA ASN A 112 18.08 -4.31 -9.44
C ASN A 112 19.49 -4.20 -10.05
N ASN A 113 19.91 -2.99 -10.38
CA ASN A 113 21.26 -2.70 -10.88
C ASN A 113 22.24 -2.30 -9.76
N THR A 114 21.81 -2.41 -8.50
CA THR A 114 22.64 -2.30 -7.31
C THR A 114 22.34 -3.47 -6.36
N ASP A 115 23.38 -3.87 -5.62
CA ASP A 115 23.34 -4.86 -4.54
C ASP A 115 22.44 -4.46 -3.36
N ARG A 116 22.06 -3.18 -3.26
CA ARG A 116 21.21 -2.67 -2.18
C ARG A 116 19.95 -2.05 -2.77
N LYS A 117 18.81 -2.20 -2.09
CA LYS A 117 17.70 -1.23 -2.20
C LYS A 117 18.11 0.09 -1.52
N ASN A 118 19.19 0.74 -1.95
CA ASN A 118 19.66 2.03 -1.42
C ASN A 118 20.21 2.94 -2.52
N VAL A 119 19.36 3.84 -3.01
CA VAL A 119 19.69 4.82 -4.07
C VAL A 119 20.83 5.77 -3.70
N TYR A 120 21.13 5.97 -2.41
CA TYR A 120 22.13 6.95 -1.97
C TYR A 120 23.57 6.43 -2.00
N ARG A 121 23.79 5.11 -2.11
CA ARG A 121 25.14 4.50 -2.17
C ARG A 121 25.16 3.27 -3.09
N PRO A 122 24.92 3.43 -4.40
CA PRO A 122 25.05 2.31 -5.34
C PRO A 122 26.51 1.85 -5.35
N ARG A 123 26.76 0.60 -4.99
CA ARG A 123 28.13 0.07 -4.83
C ARG A 123 28.69 -0.47 -6.14
N ASN A 124 27.86 -1.16 -6.93
CA ASN A 124 28.23 -1.82 -8.19
C ASN A 124 27.18 -1.55 -9.28
N ASN A 125 27.55 -1.72 -10.55
CA ASN A 125 26.67 -1.63 -11.73
C ASN A 125 26.34 -3.03 -12.28
N GLU A 126 26.28 -4.01 -11.39
CA GLU A 126 26.01 -5.43 -11.70
C GLU A 126 24.50 -5.69 -11.61
N LEU A 127 24.01 -6.64 -12.41
CA LEU A 127 22.60 -7.03 -12.38
C LEU A 127 22.37 -8.02 -11.23
N PHE A 128 21.48 -7.67 -10.30
CA PHE A 128 21.06 -8.50 -9.19
C PHE A 128 19.62 -8.99 -9.40
N VAL A 129 19.36 -10.23 -9.01
CA VAL A 129 18.08 -10.90 -9.19
C VAL A 129 17.69 -11.56 -7.87
N TRP A 130 16.58 -11.12 -7.29
CA TRP A 130 16.08 -11.56 -5.99
C TRP A 130 14.71 -12.19 -6.14
N PRO A 131 14.61 -13.52 -6.24
CA PRO A 131 13.32 -14.19 -6.25
C PRO A 131 12.73 -14.17 -4.83
N PHE A 132 11.42 -13.97 -4.77
CA PHE A 132 10.66 -14.06 -3.53
C PHE A 132 9.32 -14.74 -3.76
N GLY A 133 8.78 -15.29 -2.67
CA GLY A 133 7.45 -15.86 -2.62
C GLY A 133 6.69 -15.33 -1.42
N GLU A 134 5.40 -15.09 -1.57
CA GLU A 134 4.53 -14.65 -0.50
C GLU A 134 3.27 -15.51 -0.48
N VAL A 135 2.94 -16.04 0.68
CA VAL A 135 1.66 -16.71 0.93
C VAL A 135 0.93 -15.92 1.99
N GLY A 136 -0.30 -15.53 1.70
CA GLY A 136 -1.05 -14.75 2.65
C GLY A 136 -2.54 -14.84 2.45
N SER A 137 -3.24 -14.09 3.28
CA SER A 137 -4.64 -13.82 3.08
C SER A 137 -4.93 -12.37 3.41
N PHE A 138 -5.88 -11.86 2.65
CA PHE A 138 -6.49 -10.60 2.89
C PHE A 138 -7.93 -10.82 3.41
N GLY A 139 -8.38 -9.99 4.36
CA GLY A 139 -9.75 -9.99 4.86
C GLY A 139 -10.34 -8.58 4.97
N ASP A 140 -11.51 -8.34 4.37
CA ASP A 140 -12.31 -7.12 4.54
C ASP A 140 -13.54 -7.42 5.40
N PHE A 141 -13.82 -6.53 6.35
CA PHE A 141 -14.97 -6.60 7.25
C PHE A 141 -15.52 -5.19 7.46
N GLY A 142 -16.43 -4.76 6.59
CA GLY A 142 -16.97 -3.40 6.58
C GLY A 142 -15.88 -2.32 6.43
N ASN A 143 -15.59 -1.61 7.52
CA ASN A 143 -14.59 -0.54 7.56
C ASN A 143 -13.19 -1.02 7.91
N PHE A 144 -13.02 -2.30 8.21
CA PHE A 144 -11.76 -2.90 8.58
C PHE A 144 -11.20 -3.75 7.45
N SER A 145 -9.88 -3.75 7.36
CA SER A 145 -9.12 -4.58 6.44
C SER A 145 -7.95 -5.21 7.19
N LEU A 146 -7.64 -6.46 6.89
CA LEU A 146 -6.53 -7.21 7.45
C LEU A 146 -5.75 -7.82 6.29
N LYS A 147 -4.43 -7.60 6.27
CA LYS A 147 -3.51 -8.36 5.43
C LYS A 147 -2.54 -9.09 6.35
N ALA A 148 -2.43 -10.39 6.19
CA ALA A 148 -1.51 -11.23 6.94
C ALA A 148 -0.83 -12.22 6.01
N ASN A 149 0.49 -12.29 6.06
CA ASN A 149 1.27 -13.12 5.14
C ASN A 149 2.55 -13.69 5.75
N VAL A 150 3.18 -14.53 4.96
CA VAL A 150 4.52 -15.04 5.17
C VAL A 150 5.28 -14.82 3.86
N HIS A 151 6.28 -13.98 3.92
CA HIS A 151 7.17 -13.58 2.82
C HIS A 151 8.49 -14.35 2.94
N PHE A 152 8.91 -14.96 1.84
CA PHE A 152 10.14 -15.72 1.68
C PHE A 152 11.00 -15.01 0.66
N ASP A 153 12.15 -14.48 1.07
CA ASP A 153 12.95 -13.63 0.18
C ASP A 153 14.44 -13.84 0.41
N LEU A 154 15.12 -14.25 -0.68
CA LEU A 154 16.54 -14.52 -0.68
C LEU A 154 17.38 -13.26 -0.46
N TYR A 155 16.85 -12.06 -0.74
CA TYR A 155 17.53 -10.80 -0.43
C TYR A 155 17.98 -10.72 1.04
N TYR A 156 17.16 -11.23 1.97
CA TYR A 156 17.47 -11.21 3.39
C TYR A 156 18.53 -12.24 3.81
N GLU A 157 18.68 -13.34 3.08
CA GLU A 157 19.68 -14.38 3.37
C GLU A 157 21.10 -13.92 3.04
N PHE A 158 21.28 -13.20 1.92
CA PHE A 158 22.60 -12.79 1.45
C PHE A 158 23.11 -11.48 2.08
N GLY A 159 22.26 -10.75 2.82
CA GLY A 159 22.65 -9.65 3.72
C GLY A 159 23.57 -8.60 3.09
N LEU A 160 23.23 -8.09 1.91
CA LEU A 160 24.06 -7.18 1.10
C LEU A 160 24.31 -5.82 1.79
N ASP A 161 23.52 -5.51 2.82
CA ASP A 161 23.75 -4.36 3.67
C ASP A 161 24.91 -4.55 4.68
N GLY A 162 25.47 -5.74 4.80
CA GLY A 162 26.53 -6.07 5.77
C GLY A 162 26.02 -6.13 7.22
N ILE A 163 24.70 -6.17 7.39
CA ILE A 163 24.00 -6.23 8.67
C ILE A 163 23.64 -7.70 8.88
N ASP A 164 24.41 -8.37 9.74
CA ASP A 164 24.26 -9.75 10.23
C ASP A 164 23.29 -10.67 9.42
N PRO A 165 23.74 -11.21 8.27
CA PRO A 165 22.96 -12.19 7.49
C PRO A 165 22.66 -13.47 8.28
N THR A 166 23.43 -13.76 9.32
CA THR A 166 23.34 -14.99 10.12
C THR A 166 22.20 -14.99 11.13
N ASN A 167 21.67 -13.83 11.53
CA ASN A 167 20.59 -13.71 12.52
C ASN A 167 19.26 -13.21 11.94
N ARG A 168 19.15 -12.97 10.63
CA ARG A 168 17.89 -12.62 9.98
C ARG A 168 17.19 -13.85 9.42
N LEU A 169 15.92 -14.02 9.77
CA LEU A 169 15.08 -15.05 9.17
C LEU A 169 14.78 -14.64 7.72
N TYR A 170 15.01 -15.55 6.76
CA TYR A 170 14.56 -15.41 5.36
C TYR A 170 13.03 -15.42 5.22
N ILE A 171 12.33 -15.72 6.32
CA ILE A 171 10.88 -15.73 6.48
C ILE A 171 10.49 -14.51 7.31
N ARG A 172 9.65 -13.64 6.75
CA ARG A 172 9.17 -12.42 7.43
C ARG A 172 7.68 -12.20 7.17
N ASN A 173 7.08 -11.35 7.99
CA ASN A 173 5.74 -10.83 7.78
C ASN A 173 5.92 -9.40 7.23
N GLU A 174 5.85 -9.23 5.91
CA GLU A 174 6.05 -7.94 5.23
C GLU A 174 4.71 -7.45 4.70
N ASN A 175 4.47 -6.15 4.54
CA ASN A 175 3.19 -5.63 4.01
C ASN A 175 1.92 -6.15 4.72
N SER A 176 2.03 -6.52 6.00
CA SER A 176 0.93 -7.04 6.81
C SER A 176 0.43 -5.96 7.76
N TYR A 177 -0.88 -5.78 7.81
CA TYR A 177 -1.49 -4.67 8.53
C TYR A 177 -2.93 -4.93 8.93
N VAL A 178 -3.37 -4.15 9.92
CA VAL A 178 -4.79 -3.89 10.19
C VAL A 178 -5.08 -2.45 9.79
N GLY A 179 -6.05 -2.28 8.90
CA GLY A 179 -6.56 -1.00 8.43
C GLY A 179 -7.96 -0.75 8.96
N TYR A 180 -8.26 0.52 9.23
CA TYR A 180 -9.61 1.02 9.46
C TYR A 180 -9.83 2.26 8.60
N LYS A 181 -11.02 2.38 8.00
CA LYS A 181 -11.36 3.53 7.18
C LYS A 181 -12.82 3.94 7.32
N SER A 182 -13.01 5.24 7.34
CA SER A 182 -14.29 5.93 7.37
C SER A 182 -14.18 7.20 6.55
N LYS A 183 -15.30 7.92 6.42
CA LYS A 183 -15.39 9.11 5.57
C LYS A 183 -14.38 10.21 5.94
N TYR A 184 -14.04 10.29 7.23
CA TYR A 184 -13.21 11.38 7.77
C TYR A 184 -11.93 10.91 8.47
N PHE A 185 -11.76 9.60 8.60
CA PHE A 185 -10.65 9.02 9.35
C PHE A 185 -10.22 7.71 8.71
N SER A 186 -8.92 7.55 8.48
CA SER A 186 -8.32 6.25 8.20
C SER A 186 -7.10 6.04 9.07
N SER A 187 -6.84 4.79 9.44
CA SER A 187 -5.66 4.41 10.20
C SER A 187 -5.19 3.02 9.80
N TYR A 188 -3.89 2.82 9.85
CA TYR A 188 -3.26 1.53 9.59
C TYR A 188 -2.18 1.29 10.63
N LEU A 189 -2.13 0.06 11.11
CA LEU A 189 -1.11 -0.43 12.02
C LEU A 189 -0.53 -1.72 11.44
N GLY A 190 0.78 -1.78 11.30
CA GLY A 190 1.46 -2.97 10.83
C GLY A 190 2.74 -2.62 10.10
N ARG A 191 3.25 -3.59 9.35
CA ARG A 191 4.45 -3.44 8.54
C ARG A 191 4.05 -3.12 7.11
N ILE A 192 4.27 -1.90 6.66
CA ILE A 192 3.68 -1.40 5.42
C ILE A 192 4.75 -0.64 4.64
N GLU A 193 4.88 -0.93 3.35
CA GLU A 193 5.70 -0.11 2.45
C GLU A 193 5.04 1.25 2.25
N SER A 194 5.80 2.34 2.31
CA SER A 194 5.24 3.69 2.19
C SER A 194 6.18 4.64 1.49
N SER A 195 5.60 5.52 0.68
CA SER A 195 6.35 6.54 -0.06
C SER A 195 5.62 7.86 -0.02
N TRP A 196 6.37 8.92 0.28
CA TRP A 196 5.90 10.30 0.22
C TRP A 196 6.45 10.98 -1.03
N GLY A 197 6.13 10.41 -2.19
CA GLY A 197 6.59 10.83 -3.50
C GLY A 197 5.69 10.30 -4.60
N GLN A 198 5.91 10.78 -5.82
CA GLN A 198 5.29 10.17 -6.99
C GLN A 198 5.81 8.75 -7.17
N PHE A 199 5.00 7.89 -7.76
CA PHE A 199 5.37 6.49 -7.96
C PHE A 199 6.62 6.43 -8.85
N ASN A 200 7.54 5.52 -8.51
CA ASN A 200 8.82 5.36 -9.20
C ASN A 200 9.66 6.65 -9.35
N ARG A 201 9.47 7.64 -8.46
CA ARG A 201 10.31 8.85 -8.40
C ARG A 201 10.96 8.98 -7.04
N ASN A 202 12.20 9.48 -7.05
CA ASN A 202 12.91 9.82 -5.82
C ASN A 202 12.18 10.96 -5.10
N SER A 203 11.98 10.79 -3.80
CA SER A 203 11.45 11.80 -2.90
C SER A 203 12.53 12.25 -1.90
N THR A 204 12.40 13.47 -1.40
CA THR A 204 13.25 14.01 -0.34
C THR A 204 12.84 13.51 1.06
N PHE A 205 11.61 13.01 1.24
CA PHE A 205 11.06 12.63 2.55
C PHE A 205 11.07 11.11 2.79
N LEU A 206 10.18 10.39 2.11
CA LEU A 206 10.10 8.93 2.15
C LEU A 206 10.10 8.43 0.71
N THR A 207 11.11 7.64 0.35
CA THR A 207 11.30 7.11 -1.00
C THR A 207 10.66 5.74 -1.15
N PRO A 208 10.24 5.34 -2.37
CA PRO A 208 9.70 4.01 -2.65
C PRO A 208 10.76 2.89 -2.61
N ASN A 209 11.92 3.16 -2.03
CA ASN A 209 13.05 2.22 -1.95
C ASN A 209 13.30 1.77 -0.49
N ALA A 210 12.51 2.26 0.46
CA ALA A 210 12.55 1.76 1.83
C ALA A 210 11.82 0.41 1.89
N LEU A 211 12.46 -0.60 2.49
CA LEU A 211 11.77 -1.83 2.87
C LEU A 211 10.57 -1.50 3.78
N PRO A 212 9.52 -2.33 3.79
CA PRO A 212 8.42 -2.15 4.73
C PRO A 212 8.95 -2.15 6.17
N PHE A 213 8.38 -1.29 7.00
CA PHE A 213 8.76 -1.15 8.41
C PHE A 213 7.52 -1.00 9.27
N ASP A 214 7.67 -1.27 10.57
CA ASP A 214 6.55 -1.24 11.51
C ASP A 214 6.09 0.20 11.69
N GLN A 215 4.84 0.46 11.39
CA GLN A 215 4.31 1.81 11.41
C GLN A 215 2.87 1.91 11.85
N PHE A 216 2.56 3.06 12.44
CA PHE A 216 1.21 3.55 12.65
C PHE A 216 1.00 4.80 11.79
N GLN A 217 0.16 4.67 10.77
CA GLN A 217 -0.24 5.78 9.91
C GLN A 217 -1.70 6.12 10.13
N TYR A 218 -2.04 7.41 10.12
CA TYR A 218 -3.42 7.85 10.19
C TYR A 218 -3.65 9.12 9.37
N THR A 219 -4.90 9.27 8.94
CA THR A 219 -5.37 10.40 8.15
C THR A 219 -6.65 10.91 8.75
N VAL A 220 -6.75 12.23 8.93
CA VAL A 220 -7.97 12.90 9.38
C VAL A 220 -8.35 13.95 8.34
N GLY A 221 -9.60 13.91 7.86
CA GLY A 221 -10.13 14.91 6.94
C GLY A 221 -10.79 14.29 5.72
N THR A 222 -10.81 15.04 4.62
CA THR A 222 -11.47 14.69 3.36
C THR A 222 -10.45 14.63 2.23
N ASN A 223 -10.89 14.24 1.03
CA ASN A 223 -10.05 14.25 -0.17
C ASN A 223 -9.55 15.65 -0.55
N LYS A 224 -10.21 16.72 -0.10
CA LYS A 224 -9.81 18.11 -0.38
C LYS A 224 -8.81 18.66 0.63
N ILE A 225 -9.04 18.37 1.91
CA ILE A 225 -8.19 18.83 3.02
C ILE A 225 -8.05 17.66 3.98
N SER A 226 -6.82 17.19 4.17
CA SER A 226 -6.49 16.13 5.11
C SER A 226 -5.19 16.42 5.84
N PHE A 227 -5.13 15.97 7.09
CA PHE A 227 -3.92 15.84 7.87
C PHE A 227 -3.48 14.38 7.83
N ASN A 228 -2.21 14.13 7.51
CA ASN A 228 -1.63 12.80 7.39
C ASN A 228 -0.44 12.69 8.34
N SER A 229 -0.34 11.59 9.07
CA SER A 229 0.79 11.29 9.95
C SER A 229 1.20 9.83 9.79
N LEU A 230 2.50 9.59 9.84
CA LEU A 230 3.13 8.28 9.77
C LEU A 230 4.19 8.25 10.87
N ASN A 231 4.07 7.28 11.78
CA ASN A 231 5.00 7.07 12.88
C ASN A 231 5.57 5.67 12.71
N GLY A 232 6.84 5.60 12.31
CA GLY A 232 7.54 4.35 12.03
C GLY A 232 8.55 4.00 13.11
N ILE A 233 8.70 2.71 13.36
CA ILE A 233 9.85 2.12 14.05
C ILE A 233 10.71 1.51 12.95
N LEU A 234 11.92 2.04 12.80
CA LEU A 234 12.87 1.53 11.82
C LEU A 234 13.51 0.26 12.38
N ASP A 235 13.72 -0.72 11.51
CA ASP A 235 14.48 -1.91 11.87
C ASP A 235 15.88 -1.52 12.35
N ASN A 236 16.31 -2.13 13.45
CA ASN A 236 17.57 -1.76 14.07
C ASN A 236 18.73 -2.04 13.11
N VAL A 237 19.60 -1.05 12.97
CA VAL A 237 20.89 -1.17 12.29
C VAL A 237 21.92 -1.37 13.39
N ASP A 238 21.80 -2.46 14.15
CA ASP A 238 22.83 -2.80 15.13
C ASP A 238 24.11 -3.18 14.35
N ALA A 239 25.19 -2.51 14.71
CA ALA A 239 26.53 -2.65 14.15
C ALA A 239 27.38 -3.64 14.93
#